data_AF-A0AAV5NRX4-F1
#
_entry.id   AF-A0AAV5NRX4-F1
#
_cell.length_a   1.000
_cell.length_b   1.000
_cell.length_c   1.000
_cell.angle_alpha   90.00
_cell.angle_beta   90.00
_cell.angle_gamma   90.00
#
_symmetry.space_group_name_H-M   'P 1'
#
loop_
_entity.id
_entity.type
_entity.pdbx_description
1 polymer ?
#
loop_
_entity_poly.entity_id
_entity_poly.type
_entity_poly.pdbx_seq_one_letter_code
_entity_poly.pdbx_strand_id
1 'polypeptide(L)'
;MIEMQFVRLHLIEKGIPNDLVTPSPFIWSKYLNPKGKPFLFQSLTQVMLHGLRFGLLCGSLMWLIGADSNYELAIKASVLGLGMGLVNWVRITRTKRKLDIVSWEKWCSENYGAAP
;
A
#
# COMPACT_ATOMS: atom_id res chain seq x y z
N MET A 1 12.40 -13.39 -17.27
CA MET A 1 11.76 -12.22 -16.62
C MET A 1 10.67 -12.76 -15.73
N ILE A 2 10.68 -12.50 -14.42
CA ILE A 2 9.69 -13.06 -13.50
C ILE A 2 8.43 -12.21 -13.62
N GLU A 3 7.30 -12.84 -13.96
CA GLU A 3 6.03 -12.16 -14.03
C GLU A 3 5.59 -11.72 -12.63
N MET A 4 5.24 -10.44 -12.46
CA MET A 4 4.81 -9.90 -11.16
C MET A 4 3.57 -10.60 -10.61
N GLN A 5 2.74 -11.18 -11.48
CA GLN A 5 1.60 -12.00 -11.05
C GLN A 5 2.04 -13.27 -10.30
N PHE A 6 3.11 -13.91 -10.75
CA PHE A 6 3.66 -15.09 -10.10
C PHE A 6 4.19 -14.76 -8.70
N VAL A 7 4.95 -13.67 -8.58
CA VAL A 7 5.42 -13.16 -7.28
C VAL A 7 4.27 -12.89 -6.32
N ARG A 8 3.18 -12.28 -6.81
CA ARG A 8 2.00 -12.00 -6.00
C ARG A 8 1.33 -13.27 -5.51
N LEU A 9 1.14 -14.26 -6.38
CA LEU A 9 0.57 -15.55 -6.00
C LEU A 9 1.42 -16.24 -4.93
N HIS A 10 2.74 -16.26 -5.10
CA HIS A 10 3.66 -16.84 -4.13
C HIS A 10 3.57 -16.14 -2.76
N LEU A 11 3.45 -14.81 -2.72
CA LEU A 11 3.26 -14.06 -1.47
C LEU A 11 1.91 -14.40 -0.79
N ILE A 12 0.85 -14.60 -1.58
CA ILE A 12 -0.47 -15.01 -1.07
C ILE A 12 -0.41 -16.43 -0.49
N GLU A 13 0.26 -17.36 -1.17
CA GLU A 13 0.49 -18.73 -0.69
C GLU A 13 1.28 -18.76 0.62
N LYS A 14 2.20 -17.82 0.82
CA LYS A 14 2.91 -17.61 2.10
C LYS A 14 2.02 -17.03 3.21
N GLY A 15 0.75 -16.74 2.93
CA GLY A 15 -0.22 -16.22 3.89
C GLY A 15 -0.23 -14.70 4.02
N ILE A 16 0.33 -13.97 3.05
CA ILE A 16 0.24 -12.50 3.03
C ILE A 16 -1.15 -12.12 2.49
N PRO A 17 -1.88 -11.23 3.18
CA PRO A 17 -3.19 -10.81 2.73
C PRO A 17 -3.09 -10.03 1.41
N ASN A 18 -4.09 -10.22 0.54
CA ASN A 18 -4.07 -9.76 -0.84
C ASN A 18 -3.91 -8.22 -0.97
N ASP A 19 -4.39 -7.46 0.02
CA ASP A 19 -4.28 -6.00 0.09
C ASP A 19 -2.83 -5.49 0.23
N LEU A 20 -1.93 -6.31 0.80
CA LEU A 20 -0.50 -6.00 0.90
C LEU A 20 0.29 -6.45 -0.33
N VAL A 21 -0.31 -7.33 -1.14
CA VAL A 21 0.32 -7.92 -2.33
C VAL A 21 0.02 -7.11 -3.59
N THR A 22 -1.08 -6.35 -3.61
CA THR A 22 -1.38 -5.38 -4.66
C THR A 22 -0.41 -4.18 -4.63
N PRO A 23 -0.25 -3.42 -5.73
CA PRO A 23 0.64 -2.26 -5.77
C PRO A 23 0.24 -1.13 -4.83
N SER A 24 -1.05 -1.05 -4.52
CA SER A 24 -1.62 -0.04 -3.64
C SER A 24 -2.86 -0.62 -2.95
N PRO A 25 -3.25 -0.05 -1.79
CA PRO A 25 -4.48 -0.43 -1.10
C PRO A 25 -5.75 -0.07 -1.88
N PHE A 26 -5.64 0.70 -2.97
CA PHE A 26 -6.79 1.03 -3.81
C PHE A 26 -7.18 -0.14 -4.71
N ILE A 27 -8.49 -0.40 -4.81
CA ILE A 27 -9.09 -1.44 -5.66
C ILE A 27 -8.67 -1.28 -7.13
N TRP A 28 -8.54 -0.03 -7.59
CA TRP A 28 -8.19 0.32 -8.97
C TRP A 28 -6.69 0.15 -9.28
N SER A 29 -5.84 0.00 -8.26
CA SER A 29 -4.38 -0.09 -8.43
C SER A 29 -3.95 -1.31 -9.24
N LYS A 30 -4.73 -2.40 -9.19
CA LYS A 30 -4.52 -3.62 -9.98
C LYS A 30 -4.56 -3.36 -11.49
N TYR A 31 -5.38 -2.42 -11.94
CA TYR A 31 -5.56 -2.07 -13.35
C TYR A 31 -4.62 -0.94 -13.79
N LEU A 32 -4.36 0.04 -12.90
CA LEU A 32 -3.53 1.20 -13.21
C LEU A 32 -2.02 0.91 -13.17
N ASN A 33 -1.58 -0.03 -12.34
CA ASN A 33 -0.16 -0.40 -12.26
C ASN A 33 0.03 -1.92 -12.10
N PRO A 34 -0.29 -2.72 -13.13
CA PRO A 34 -0.28 -4.18 -13.04
C PRO A 34 1.12 -4.74 -12.73
N LYS A 35 2.19 -4.06 -13.18
CA LYS A 35 3.60 -4.42 -12.93
C LYS A 35 4.19 -3.77 -11.67
N GLY A 36 3.38 -3.04 -10.90
CA GLY A 36 3.84 -2.32 -9.72
C GLY A 36 4.33 -3.26 -8.62
N LYS A 37 5.41 -2.84 -7.94
CA LYS A 37 5.98 -3.47 -6.74
C LYS A 37 4.88 -3.68 -5.69
N PRO A 38 4.80 -4.84 -4.99
CA PRO A 38 3.77 -5.08 -3.99
C PRO A 38 3.85 -4.05 -2.87
N PHE A 39 2.70 -3.66 -2.33
CA PHE A 39 2.57 -2.64 -1.29
C PHE A 39 3.37 -2.98 -0.04
N LEU A 40 3.50 -4.27 0.29
CA LEU A 40 4.36 -4.80 1.34
C LEU A 40 5.81 -4.27 1.24
N PHE A 41 6.33 -4.08 0.03
CA PHE A 41 7.71 -3.65 -0.18
C PHE A 41 7.88 -2.15 -0.46
N GLN A 42 6.81 -1.36 -0.28
CA GLN A 42 6.91 0.10 -0.34
C GLN A 42 7.63 0.67 0.88
N SER A 43 8.22 1.85 0.72
CA SER A 43 8.84 2.61 1.80
C SER A 43 7.76 3.21 2.72
N LEU A 44 8.13 3.49 3.97
CA LEU A 44 7.28 4.22 4.92
C LEU A 44 6.74 5.52 4.31
N THR A 45 7.60 6.28 3.63
CA THR A 45 7.24 7.54 2.96
C THR A 45 6.17 7.35 1.90
N GLN A 46 6.26 6.29 1.08
CA GLN A 46 5.25 5.99 0.07
C GLN A 46 3.92 5.56 0.69
N VAL A 47 3.95 4.76 1.75
CA VAL A 47 2.73 4.32 2.46
C VAL A 47 2.01 5.51 3.09
N MET A 48 2.75 6.43 3.71
CA MET A 48 2.19 7.67 4.26
C MET A 48 1.62 8.58 3.18
N LEU A 49 2.32 8.73 2.06
CA LEU A 49 1.86 9.54 0.95
C LEU A 49 0.58 8.99 0.32
N HIS A 50 0.43 7.66 0.23
CA HIS A 50 -0.82 7.03 -0.20
C HIS A 50 -1.97 7.33 0.75
N GLY A 51 -1.74 7.21 2.07
CA GLY A 51 -2.72 7.56 3.09
C GLY A 51 -3.15 9.02 3.00
N LEU A 52 -2.19 9.94 2.87
CA LEU A 52 -2.47 11.38 2.73
C LEU A 52 -3.25 11.70 1.45
N ARG A 53 -2.84 11.14 0.31
CA ARG A 53 -3.56 11.31 -0.97
C ARG A 53 -5.00 10.82 -0.86
N PHE A 54 -5.22 9.69 -0.18
CA PHE A 54 -6.56 9.18 0.05
C PHE A 54 -7.38 10.09 0.95
N GLY A 55 -6.80 10.54 2.06
CA GLY A 55 -7.43 11.49 2.98
C GLY A 55 -7.86 12.76 2.26
N LEU A 56 -6.97 13.33 1.44
CA LEU A 56 -7.27 14.51 0.62
C LEU A 56 -8.36 14.23 -0.42
N LEU A 57 -8.30 13.10 -1.14
CA LEU A 57 -9.35 12.70 -2.08
C LEU A 57 -10.71 12.58 -1.40
N CYS A 58 -10.77 11.94 -0.23
CA CYS A 58 -12.01 11.82 0.55
C CYS A 58 -12.50 13.19 1.03
N GLY A 59 -11.62 14.03 1.55
CA GLY A 59 -11.96 15.39 1.98
C GLY A 59 -12.51 16.24 0.83
N SER A 60 -11.87 16.19 -0.34
CA SER A 60 -12.33 16.88 -1.56
C SER A 60 -13.68 16.35 -2.05
N LEU A 61 -13.90 15.04 -2.03
CA LEU A 61 -15.20 14.46 -2.40
C LEU A 61 -16.31 14.88 -1.43
N MET A 62 -16.03 14.88 -0.12
CA MET A 62 -16.98 15.34 0.90
C MET A 62 -17.30 16.83 0.75
N TRP A 63 -16.31 17.64 0.36
CA TRP A 63 -16.53 19.05 0.03
C TRP A 63 -17.45 19.23 -1.20
N LEU A 64 -17.24 18.46 -2.27
CA LEU A 64 -18.05 18.53 -3.50
C LEU A 64 -19.52 18.14 -3.29
N ILE A 65 -19.81 17.21 -2.38
CA ILE A 65 -21.19 16.81 -2.05
C ILE A 65 -21.87 17.74 -1.03
N GLY A 66 -21.22 18.86 -0.67
CA GLY A 66 -21.79 19.87 0.21
C GLY A 66 -21.84 19.48 1.69
N ALA A 67 -21.02 18.51 2.13
CA ALA A 67 -21.04 18.03 3.51
C ALA A 67 -20.57 19.09 4.51
N ASP A 68 -19.62 19.95 4.13
CA ASP A 68 -19.21 21.16 4.85
C ASP A 68 -18.20 21.94 3.98
N SER A 69 -18.34 23.27 3.85
CA SER A 69 -17.42 24.11 3.05
C SER A 69 -16.18 24.54 3.84
N ASN A 70 -16.03 24.06 5.07
CA ASN A 70 -15.04 24.55 6.01
C ASN A 70 -13.69 23.80 5.90
N TYR A 71 -12.58 24.51 6.11
CA TYR A 71 -11.22 23.95 6.03
C TYR A 71 -10.97 22.85 7.08
N GLU A 72 -11.77 22.79 8.15
CA GLU A 72 -11.74 21.72 9.13
C GLU A 72 -11.92 20.33 8.51
N LEU A 73 -12.76 20.21 7.48
CA LEU A 73 -13.03 18.93 6.83
C LEU A 73 -11.76 18.39 6.17
N ALA A 74 -11.00 19.25 5.50
CA ALA A 74 -9.72 18.89 4.88
C ALA A 74 -8.67 18.47 5.93
N ILE A 75 -8.63 19.17 7.08
CA ILE A 75 -7.73 18.81 8.20
C ILE A 75 -8.12 17.45 8.77
N LYS A 76 -9.39 17.24 9.10
CA LYS A 76 -9.91 15.97 9.64
C LYS A 76 -9.65 14.81 8.67
N ALA A 77 -9.90 15.00 7.38
CA ALA A 77 -9.64 13.99 6.36
C ALA A 77 -8.15 13.70 6.18
N SER A 78 -7.29 14.71 6.29
CA SER A 78 -5.83 14.54 6.23
C SER A 78 -5.30 13.76 7.45
N VAL A 79 -5.78 14.06 8.65
CA VAL A 79 -5.44 13.31 9.88
C VAL A 79 -5.89 11.85 9.76
N LEU A 80 -7.11 11.62 9.26
CA LEU A 80 -7.61 10.27 9.00
C LEU A 80 -6.71 9.54 7.98
N GLY A 81 -6.34 10.21 6.89
CA GLY A 81 -5.45 9.67 5.87
C GLY A 81 -4.07 9.27 6.42
N LEU A 82 -3.48 10.11 7.27
CA LEU A 82 -2.22 9.81 7.97
C LEU A 82 -2.38 8.62 8.94
N GLY A 83 -3.49 8.57 9.68
CA GLY A 83 -3.83 7.44 10.55
C GLY A 83 -3.92 6.12 9.79
N MET A 84 -4.59 6.11 8.64
CA MET A 84 -4.64 4.94 7.75
C MET A 84 -3.25 4.56 7.21
N GLY A 85 -2.41 5.54 6.86
CA GLY A 85 -1.01 5.32 6.49
C GLY A 85 -0.22 4.62 7.60
N LEU A 86 -0.35 5.07 8.84
CA LEU A 86 0.26 4.46 10.03
C LEU A 86 -0.22 3.03 10.27
N VAL A 87 -1.53 2.80 10.23
CA VAL A 87 -2.10 1.45 10.39
C VAL A 87 -1.54 0.50 9.33
N ASN A 88 -1.51 0.93 8.07
CA ASN A 88 -0.95 0.13 6.98
C ASN A 88 0.55 -0.14 7.16
N TRP A 89 1.32 0.86 7.61
CA TRP A 89 2.74 0.66 7.92
C TRP A 89 2.96 -0.36 9.05
N VAL A 90 2.17 -0.29 10.13
CA VAL A 90 2.23 -1.27 11.22
C VAL A 90 1.87 -2.66 10.73
N ARG A 91 0.87 -2.81 9.85
CA ARG A 91 0.52 -4.09 9.24
C ARG A 91 1.65 -4.64 8.37
N ILE A 92 2.28 -3.79 7.56
CA ILE A 92 3.44 -4.16 6.71
C ILE A 92 4.61 -4.62 7.57
N THR A 93 5.00 -3.85 8.58
CA THR A 93 6.14 -4.16 9.45
C THR A 93 5.91 -5.45 10.25
N ARG A 94 4.71 -5.65 10.78
CA ARG A 94 4.34 -6.92 11.44
C ARG A 94 4.40 -8.11 10.48
N THR A 95 3.89 -7.95 9.26
CA THR A 95 3.91 -9.02 8.25
C THR A 95 5.34 -9.35 7.81
N LYS A 96 6.17 -8.33 7.58
CA LYS A 96 7.60 -8.49 7.29
C LYS A 96 8.32 -9.25 8.39
N ARG A 97 8.12 -8.84 9.64
CA ARG A 97 8.74 -9.50 10.80
C ARG A 97 8.26 -10.94 10.97
N LYS A 98 6.98 -11.22 10.73
CA LYS A 98 6.40 -12.58 10.84
C LYS A 98 6.97 -13.55 9.80
N LEU A 99 7.33 -13.05 8.62
CA LEU A 99 7.79 -13.87 7.48
C LEU A 99 9.29 -13.72 7.21
N ASP A 100 10.03 -13.07 8.12
CA ASP A 100 11.47 -12.74 7.99
C ASP A 100 11.83 -12.01 6.67
N ILE A 101 10.91 -11.20 6.16
CA ILE A 101 11.08 -10.46 4.91
C ILE A 101 11.76 -9.12 5.20
N VAL A 102 13.04 -9.01 4.85
CA VAL A 102 13.87 -7.81 5.10
C VAL A 102 13.68 -6.75 4.01
N SER A 103 13.93 -7.09 2.75
CA SER A 103 13.81 -6.19 1.61
C SER A 103 13.29 -6.92 0.37
N TRP A 104 12.89 -6.14 -0.63
CA TRP A 104 12.50 -6.70 -1.92
C TRP A 104 13.66 -7.38 -2.63
N GLU A 105 14.84 -6.75 -2.66
CA GLU A 105 16.00 -7.34 -3.33
C GLU A 105 16.42 -8.64 -2.64
N LYS A 106 16.45 -8.65 -1.30
CA LYS A 106 16.81 -9.84 -0.53
C LYS A 106 15.81 -10.97 -0.76
N TRP A 107 14.52 -10.66 -0.68
CA TRP A 107 13.47 -11.65 -0.88
C TRP A 107 13.48 -12.21 -2.32
N CYS A 108 13.67 -11.37 -3.33
CA CYS A 108 13.77 -11.84 -4.71
C CYS A 108 15.04 -12.67 -4.96
N SER A 109 16.17 -12.29 -4.35
CA SER A 109 17.42 -13.06 -4.42
C SER A 109 17.25 -14.45 -3.80
N GLU A 110 16.66 -14.53 -2.61
CA GLU A 110 16.44 -15.79 -1.89
C GLU A 110 15.46 -16.75 -2.62
N ASN A 111 14.45 -16.22 -3.31
CA ASN A 111 13.40 -17.05 -3.93
C ASN A 111 13.62 -17.29 -5.43
N TYR A 112 14.31 -16.40 -6.14
CA TYR A 112 14.41 -16.45 -7.61
C TYR A 112 15.82 -16.24 -8.15
N GLY A 113 16.84 -16.02 -7.29
CA GLY A 113 18.23 -15.80 -7.71
C GLY A 113 18.52 -14.45 -8.37
N ALA A 114 17.51 -13.67 -8.73
CA ALA A 114 17.63 -12.31 -9.25
C ALA A 114 16.36 -11.49 -8.98
N ALA A 115 16.50 -10.17 -8.80
CA ALA A 115 15.36 -9.26 -8.72
C ALA A 115 14.76 -9.01 -10.11
N PRO A 116 13.42 -9.08 -10.28
CA PRO A 116 12.75 -8.70 -11.52
C PRO A 116 12.68 -7.18 -11.73
#